data_AF-A0A964P080-F1
#
_entry.id   AF-A0A964P080-F1
#
_cell.length_a   1.000
_cell.length_b   1.000
_cell.length_c   1.000
_cell.angle_alpha   90.00
_cell.angle_beta   90.00
_cell.angle_gamma   90.00
#
_symmetry.space_group_name_H-M   'P 1'
#
loop_
_entity.id
_entity.type
_entity.pdbx_description
1 polymer ?
#
loop_
_entity_poly.entity_id
_entity_poly.type
_entity_poly.pdbx_seq_one_letter_code
_entity_poly.pdbx_strand_id
1 'polypeptide(L)'
;MFPDRKSAAQRSASAAPALRVTVADRDVGVNRLRFTRWYTDSEADGAGGVAVPADESLIRARIDAGAGTLFVQCVASPSASSTYSAWS
;
A
#
# COMPACT_ATOMS: atom_id res chain seq x y z
N MET A 1 34.57 -29.86 29.59
CA MET A 1 33.95 -29.25 28.40
C MET A 1 32.56 -28.77 28.81
N PHE A 2 32.37 -27.47 29.02
CA PHE A 2 31.06 -26.94 29.36
C PHE A 2 30.16 -27.10 28.13
N PRO A 3 29.02 -27.79 28.22
CA PRO A 3 28.11 -27.87 27.08
C PRO A 3 27.71 -26.45 26.70
N ASP A 4 27.83 -26.14 25.41
CA ASP A 4 27.67 -24.80 24.86
C ASP A 4 26.24 -24.32 25.09
N ARG A 5 26.01 -23.65 26.23
CA ARG A 5 24.67 -23.28 26.73
C ARG A 5 23.89 -22.43 25.72
N LYS A 6 24.59 -21.81 24.77
CA LYS A 6 24.02 -21.09 23.62
C LYS A 6 23.16 -22.01 22.74
N SER A 7 23.64 -23.23 22.49
CA SER A 7 22.94 -24.25 21.69
C SER A 7 21.70 -24.81 22.39
N ALA A 8 21.67 -24.80 23.72
CA ALA A 8 20.49 -25.17 24.51
C ALA A 8 19.45 -24.04 24.54
N ALA A 9 19.90 -22.79 24.66
CA ALA A 9 19.02 -21.61 24.64
C ALA A 9 18.32 -21.41 23.28
N GLN A 10 19.01 -21.65 22.17
CA GLN A 10 18.41 -21.54 20.82
C GLN A 10 17.30 -22.58 20.54
N ARG A 11 17.34 -23.74 21.22
CA ARG A 11 16.31 -24.79 21.10
C ARG A 11 15.22 -24.69 22.15
N SER A 12 15.30 -23.67 23.01
CA SER A 12 14.30 -23.46 24.06
C SER A 12 12.97 -23.06 23.44
N ALA A 13 11.90 -23.75 23.81
CA ALA A 13 10.52 -23.37 23.48
C ALA A 13 10.08 -22.05 24.13
N SER A 14 10.96 -21.39 24.91
CA SER A 14 10.71 -20.13 25.62
C SER A 14 10.69 -18.88 24.73
N ALA A 15 10.66 -19.02 23.39
CA ALA A 15 10.41 -17.88 22.52
C ALA A 15 8.93 -17.47 22.69
N ALA A 16 8.64 -16.71 23.74
CA ALA A 16 7.34 -16.08 23.88
C ALA A 16 7.14 -15.16 22.67
N PRO A 17 6.09 -15.36 21.86
CA PRO A 17 5.83 -14.48 20.72
C PRO A 17 5.62 -13.06 21.23
N ALA A 18 6.49 -12.15 20.80
CA ALA A 18 6.38 -10.73 21.14
C ALA A 18 5.71 -9.99 19.97
N LEU A 19 4.56 -9.36 20.24
CA LEU A 19 3.91 -8.47 19.29
C LEU A 19 4.48 -7.06 19.47
N ARG A 20 5.06 -6.49 18.41
CA ARG A 20 5.39 -5.07 18.35
C ARG A 20 4.31 -4.35 17.55
N VAL A 21 3.48 -3.55 18.22
CA VAL A 21 2.52 -2.66 17.57
C VAL A 21 3.13 -1.26 17.49
N THR A 22 3.21 -0.71 16.28
CA THR A 22 3.58 0.70 16.08
C THR A 22 2.32 1.43 15.60
N VAL A 23 1.79 2.32 16.44
CA VAL A 23 0.69 3.20 16.05
C VAL A 23 1.31 4.55 15.66
N ALA A 24 1.20 4.88 14.38
CA ALA A 24 1.65 6.16 13.85
C ALA A 24 0.51 6.80 13.05
N ASP A 25 0.09 7.99 13.49
CA ASP A 25 -0.88 8.85 12.79
C ASP A 25 -0.17 9.96 12.00
N ARG A 26 1.14 9.83 11.80
CA ARG A 26 1.95 10.73 10.99
C ARG A 26 2.82 9.95 10.02
N ASP A 27 2.95 10.48 8.81
CA ASP A 27 3.87 10.01 7.78
C ASP A 27 4.65 11.23 7.26
N VAL A 28 5.99 11.12 7.15
CA VAL A 28 6.88 12.22 6.74
C VAL A 28 6.64 13.56 7.47
N GLY A 29 6.32 13.52 8.76
CA GLY A 29 6.11 14.73 9.58
C GLY A 29 4.74 15.41 9.42
N VAL A 30 3.87 14.90 8.54
CA VAL A 30 2.48 15.37 8.39
C VAL A 30 1.49 14.33 8.93
N ASN A 31 0.26 14.74 9.26
CA ASN A 31 -0.78 13.79 9.65
C ASN A 31 -1.03 12.80 8.50
N ARG A 32 -1.17 11.53 8.84
CA ARG A 32 -1.38 10.46 7.88
C ARG A 32 -2.67 10.72 7.12
N LEU A 33 -2.56 10.89 5.82
CA LEU A 33 -3.72 11.14 4.96
C LEU A 33 -4.67 9.92 5.03
N ARG A 34 -5.92 10.19 5.41
CA ARG A 34 -7.01 9.20 5.40
C ARG A 34 -7.63 9.21 4.01
N PHE A 35 -7.01 8.49 3.09
CA PHE A 35 -7.58 8.32 1.75
C PHE A 35 -8.96 7.68 1.85
N THR A 36 -9.94 8.30 1.22
CA THR A 36 -11.27 7.77 1.03
C THR A 36 -11.51 7.62 -0.47
N ARG A 37 -12.13 6.52 -0.85
CA ARG A 37 -12.46 6.25 -2.26
C ARG A 37 -13.54 7.23 -2.73
N TRP A 38 -13.31 7.89 -3.86
CA TRP A 38 -14.25 8.85 -4.44
C TRP A 38 -15.22 8.27 -5.47
N TYR A 39 -15.22 6.95 -5.69
CA TYR A 39 -16.06 6.30 -6.70
C TYR A 39 -16.55 4.92 -6.24
N THR A 40 -17.66 4.44 -6.83
CA THR A 40 -18.41 3.26 -6.37
C THR A 40 -18.15 1.96 -7.15
N ASP A 41 -17.36 1.99 -8.22
CA ASP A 41 -17.15 0.82 -9.09
C ASP A 41 -16.38 -0.30 -8.36
N SER A 42 -16.42 -1.54 -8.85
CA SER A 42 -15.52 -2.60 -8.36
C SER A 42 -14.31 -2.69 -9.28
N GLU A 43 -13.12 -2.51 -8.72
CA GLU A 43 -11.86 -2.86 -9.39
C GLU A 43 -11.25 -4.02 -8.60
N ALA A 44 -10.56 -4.94 -9.27
CA ALA A 44 -9.78 -5.96 -8.59
C ALA A 44 -8.62 -5.31 -7.85
N ASP A 45 -8.31 -5.80 -6.65
CA ASP A 45 -7.12 -5.36 -5.91
C ASP A 45 -5.86 -5.73 -6.69
N GLY A 46 -4.92 -4.79 -6.78
CA GLY A 46 -3.70 -4.95 -7.56
C GLY A 46 -2.65 -3.90 -7.22
N ALA A 47 -1.42 -4.14 -7.69
CA ALA A 47 -0.35 -3.18 -7.54
C ALA A 47 -0.64 -1.93 -8.38
N GLY A 48 -0.44 -0.76 -7.79
CA GLY A 48 -0.70 0.51 -8.45
C GLY A 48 0.02 1.66 -7.77
N GLY A 49 -0.03 2.81 -8.44
CA GLY A 49 0.57 4.04 -7.97
C GLY A 49 -0.25 5.24 -8.44
N VAL A 50 -0.14 6.33 -7.70
CA VAL A 50 -0.83 7.59 -8.02
C VAL A 50 0.10 8.75 -7.73
N ALA A 51 0.04 9.77 -8.57
CA ALA A 51 0.74 11.04 -8.40
C ALA A 51 -0.19 12.19 -8.78
N VAL A 52 -0.13 13.27 -8.00
CA VAL A 52 -0.81 14.53 -8.30
C VAL A 52 0.27 15.58 -8.59
N PRO A 53 0.59 15.83 -9.87
CA PRO A 53 1.47 16.93 -10.26
C PRO A 53 0.89 18.32 -9.94
N ALA A 54 1.72 19.35 -10.12
CA ALA A 54 1.38 20.74 -9.80
C ALA A 54 0.23 21.34 -10.62
N ASP A 55 -0.15 20.72 -11.74
CA ASP A 55 -1.30 21.12 -12.57
C ASP A 55 -2.64 20.53 -12.07
N GLU A 56 -2.63 19.90 -10.90
CA GLU A 56 -3.79 19.29 -10.24
C GLU A 56 -4.41 18.11 -11.00
N SER A 57 -3.76 17.63 -12.06
CA SER A 57 -4.18 16.39 -12.72
C SER A 57 -3.91 15.17 -11.84
N LEU A 58 -4.60 14.06 -12.12
CA LEU A 58 -4.37 12.77 -11.47
C LEU A 58 -3.69 11.81 -12.44
N ILE A 59 -2.42 11.53 -12.21
CA ILE A 59 -1.70 10.47 -12.90
C ILE A 59 -1.83 9.20 -12.06
N ARG A 60 -2.34 8.14 -12.67
CA ARG A 60 -2.51 6.83 -12.02
C ARG A 60 -2.01 5.72 -12.91
N ALA A 61 -1.42 4.72 -12.27
CA ALA A 61 -0.95 3.51 -12.92
C ALA A 61 -1.44 2.29 -12.14
N ARG A 62 -1.79 1.23 -12.86
CA ARG A 62 -2.12 -0.07 -12.26
C ARG A 62 -1.57 -1.21 -13.09
N ILE A 63 -1.30 -2.33 -12.44
CA ILE A 63 -1.02 -3.60 -13.10
C ILE A 63 -2.29 -4.44 -13.01
N ASP A 64 -2.81 -4.88 -14.15
CA ASP A 64 -3.95 -5.80 -14.19
C ASP A 64 -3.60 -7.12 -13.50
N ALA A 65 -4.44 -7.55 -12.56
CA ALA A 65 -4.17 -8.73 -11.75
C ALA A 65 -4.22 -10.05 -12.54
N GLY A 66 -4.95 -10.10 -13.66
CA GLY A 66 -5.09 -11.31 -14.48
C GLY A 66 -4.07 -11.41 -15.61
N ALA A 67 -3.84 -10.30 -16.31
CA ALA A 67 -2.99 -10.22 -17.50
C ALA A 67 -1.57 -9.71 -17.21
N GLY A 68 -1.35 -9.01 -16.10
CA GLY A 68 -0.07 -8.35 -15.78
C GLY A 68 0.21 -7.10 -16.61
N THR A 69 -0.76 -6.62 -17.39
CA THR A 69 -0.63 -5.42 -18.22
C THR A 69 -0.56 -4.17 -17.36
N LEU A 70 0.44 -3.31 -17.61
CA LEU A 70 0.52 -1.98 -17.02
C LEU A 70 -0.39 -1.02 -17.78
N PHE A 71 -1.38 -0.46 -17.09
CA PHE A 71 -2.22 0.63 -17.58
C PHE A 71 -1.82 1.94 -16.90
N VAL A 72 -1.80 3.03 -17.68
CA VAL A 72 -1.50 4.37 -17.18
C VAL A 72 -2.57 5.33 -17.70
N GLN A 73 -3.10 6.17 -16.81
CA GLN A 73 -4.11 7.16 -17.15
C GLN A 73 -3.75 8.50 -16.51
N CYS A 74 -3.98 9.58 -17.24
CA CYS A 74 -3.97 10.95 -16.73
C CYS A 74 -5.39 11.53 -16.79
N VAL A 75 -5.92 11.96 -15.64
CA VAL A 75 -7.21 12.64 -15.53
C VAL A 75 -6.94 14.12 -15.31
N ALA A 76 -7.18 14.95 -16.32
CA ALA A 76 -6.81 16.37 -16.29
C ALA A 76 -7.57 17.19 -15.22
N SER A 77 -8.79 16.80 -14.88
CA SER A 77 -9.62 17.50 -13.89
C SER A 77 -10.41 16.49 -13.07
N PRO A 78 -9.76 15.83 -12.09
CA PRO A 78 -10.39 14.79 -11.29
C PRO A 78 -11.47 15.38 -10.38
N SER A 79 -12.60 14.69 -10.24
CA SER A 79 -13.69 15.07 -9.33
C SER A 79 -14.31 13.84 -8.68
N ALA A 80 -15.22 14.07 -7.73
CA ALA A 80 -16.00 13.00 -7.10
C ALA A 80 -16.96 12.30 -8.09
N SER A 81 -17.24 12.89 -9.25
CA SER A 81 -18.05 12.28 -10.31
C SER A 81 -17.21 11.67 -11.43
N SER A 82 -15.88 11.75 -11.38
CA SER A 82 -15.03 11.14 -12.39
C SER A 82 -15.18 9.62 -12.37
N THR A 83 -15.39 9.03 -13.54
CA THR A 83 -15.34 7.58 -13.71
C THR A 83 -13.88 7.17 -13.95
N TYR A 84 -13.41 6.29 -13.08
CA TYR A 84 -12.02 5.83 -13.06
C TYR A 84 -11.88 4.45 -13.75
N SER A 85 -12.90 3.99 -14.46
CA SER A 85 -13.03 2.63 -14.99
C SER A 85 -12.49 2.44 -16.41
N ALA A 86 -12.31 3.52 -17.17
CA ALA A 86 -11.74 3.45 -18.52
C ALA A 86 -10.21 3.43 -18.44
N TRP A 87 -9.62 2.23 -18.52
CA TRP A 87 -8.19 2.03 -18.67
C TRP A 87 -7.88 1.62 -20.11
N SER A 88 -6.94 2.31 -20.75
CA SER A 88 -6.47 2.07 -22.11
C SER A 88 -4.98 1.78 -22.12
#